data_AF-U1TRM9-F1
#
_entry.id   AF-U1TRM9-F1
#
_cell.length_a   1.000
_cell.length_b   1.000
_cell.length_c   1.000
_cell.angle_alpha   90.00
_cell.angle_beta   90.00
_cell.angle_gamma   90.00
#
_symmetry.space_group_name_H-M   'P 1'
#
loop_
_entity.id
_entity.type
_entity.pdbx_description
1 polymer ?
#
loop_
_entity_poly.entity_id
_entity_poly.type
_entity_poly.pdbx_seq_one_letter_code
_entity_poly.pdbx_strand_id
1 'polypeptide(L)'
;MPMIGDTLYLPEIKINDINKYEPQTFGGEGGDSDFSHSHTGQLINVATRTYILSTYPPIISQNVKDQEASFATNLQLMPESIAKSITAIEQNDGGPAGEVEKIEQHIRSVDTLITQKSQAAAAQKAIADKYYYGDFFRFPTMQFIKDAISGSKTNYPPDKNYKEWYTSLEAAYAAKYINREIDYLNVLKQNLQAQANQARADAEAKRFADEAAAAEAARVAAEAAALKAAHTFRLPAAGAMQLSTAAGSIAVTAGSGVTLEAAIQAAKVALSTVVSAATAVGIGALTYSESLGNGELPATMLDLPAKELAPSLPDNLLEVAAAGGTVDVLYRLYGDQSKYSVVATQVTGGLAPTVPVRALVLDPVANAYTFTTTDTPPITLTFPIAAPGDSSTATPAQPVENPVYTGITLTPIEVKAEPFPIAKQLSIRDGIYVYPADSGLPPIYAVFSSPYEGATTKGEHSGRMYNPDKAGGPTLDLDWTTATVTQEGIDLVKLHTSRFDPSDANIIMLDRLEKILSGQISITDIDKRFYTHEIRELERYRALGVADGGKPNDDTIWNSAHTATLEDYKLKDGFNLFYTPEAIEADDAQVEREEK
;
A
#
# COMPACT_ATOMS: atom_id res chain seq x y z
N MET A 1 12.48 -11.11 18.69
CA MET A 1 13.64 -10.82 19.56
C MET A 1 13.12 -10.69 20.98
N PRO A 2 13.89 -11.05 22.02
CA PRO A 2 13.41 -10.96 23.40
C PRO A 2 13.12 -9.50 23.75
N MET A 3 11.97 -9.25 24.36
CA MET A 3 11.49 -7.94 24.80
C MET A 3 12.12 -7.57 26.14
N ILE A 4 12.09 -6.29 26.50
CA ILE A 4 12.62 -5.83 27.79
C ILE A 4 11.76 -6.40 28.94
N GLY A 5 12.36 -7.30 29.72
CA GLY A 5 11.69 -8.13 30.73
C GLY A 5 11.82 -9.63 30.47
N ASP A 6 12.18 -10.01 29.23
CA ASP A 6 12.55 -11.38 28.92
C ASP A 6 13.91 -11.72 29.56
N THR A 7 14.03 -12.96 30.01
CA THR A 7 15.27 -13.48 30.56
C THR A 7 16.34 -13.44 29.46
N LEU A 8 17.26 -12.48 29.55
CA LEU A 8 18.44 -12.38 28.69
C LEU A 8 19.21 -13.71 28.82
N TYR A 9 19.13 -14.54 27.80
CA TYR A 9 20.02 -15.69 27.65
C TYR A 9 21.41 -15.16 27.36
N LEU A 10 22.15 -14.92 28.44
CA LEU A 10 23.57 -14.66 28.41
C LEU A 10 24.23 -15.83 27.66
N PRO A 11 25.12 -15.57 26.68
CA PRO A 11 25.85 -16.64 26.03
C PRO A 11 26.62 -17.45 27.10
N GLU A 12 26.62 -18.77 26.96
CA GLU A 12 27.39 -19.67 27.82
C GLU A 12 28.84 -19.19 27.88
N ILE A 13 29.30 -18.87 29.09
CA ILE A 13 30.66 -18.41 29.28
C ILE A 13 31.57 -19.61 29.03
N LYS A 14 32.33 -19.59 27.93
CA LYS A 14 33.54 -20.42 27.85
C LYS A 14 34.60 -19.83 28.76
N ILE A 15 34.73 -20.46 29.93
CA ILE A 15 35.68 -20.17 30.98
C ILE A 15 36.85 -21.16 30.83
N ASN A 16 37.80 -20.88 29.96
CA ASN A 16 39.07 -21.62 29.95
C ASN A 16 40.17 -20.57 30.18
N ASP A 17 41.03 -20.62 31.21
CA ASP A 17 41.42 -21.75 32.05
C ASP A 17 41.39 -21.33 33.53
N ILE A 18 40.66 -22.07 34.36
CA ILE A 18 40.98 -22.10 35.78
C ILE A 18 42.43 -22.56 35.84
N ASN A 19 43.38 -21.69 36.19
CA ASN A 19 44.75 -22.12 36.52
C ASN A 19 44.64 -23.15 37.63
N LYS A 20 44.57 -24.42 37.24
CA LYS A 20 44.42 -25.55 38.12
C LYS A 20 45.62 -25.54 39.06
N TYR A 21 45.40 -25.68 40.36
CA TYR A 21 46.50 -26.00 41.28
C TYR A 21 47.23 -27.23 40.77
N GLU A 22 48.47 -27.06 40.32
CA GLU A 22 49.39 -28.16 40.15
C GLU A 22 50.25 -28.26 41.42
N PRO A 23 49.95 -29.20 42.33
CA PRO A 23 50.81 -29.45 43.48
C PRO A 23 52.17 -29.91 42.97
N GLN A 24 53.24 -29.18 43.32
CA GLN A 24 54.60 -29.67 43.10
C GLN A 24 54.89 -30.84 44.05
N THR A 25 55.40 -31.93 43.48
CA THR A 25 55.81 -33.13 44.21
C THR A 25 57.09 -32.86 44.99
N PHE A 26 57.08 -33.15 46.29
CA PHE A 26 58.28 -33.17 47.10
C PHE A 26 59.07 -34.46 46.85
N GLY A 27 60.29 -34.33 46.32
CA GLY A 27 61.31 -35.37 46.42
C GLY A 27 62.06 -35.66 45.12
N GLY A 28 63.40 -35.66 45.23
CA GLY A 28 64.29 -36.38 44.33
C GLY A 28 65.00 -35.55 43.27
N GLU A 29 66.02 -34.78 43.66
CA GLU A 29 67.41 -34.90 43.18
C GLU A 29 68.24 -33.70 43.64
N GLY A 30 69.43 -33.98 44.14
CA GLY A 30 70.32 -33.02 44.80
C GLY A 30 70.75 -31.90 43.87
N GLY A 31 70.36 -30.67 44.22
CA GLY A 31 70.83 -29.44 43.61
C GLY A 31 70.23 -28.24 44.34
N ASP A 32 71.09 -27.40 44.92
CA ASP A 32 70.81 -26.14 45.68
C ASP A 32 69.65 -26.15 46.70
N SER A 33 69.11 -27.33 47.03
CA SER A 33 67.93 -27.53 47.87
C SER A 33 68.27 -27.86 49.33
N ASP A 34 69.56 -27.97 49.67
CA ASP A 34 70.00 -28.07 51.05
C ASP A 34 70.88 -26.87 51.46
N PHE A 35 70.23 -25.90 52.11
CA PHE A 35 70.89 -24.73 52.70
C PHE A 35 71.63 -25.03 54.00
N SER A 36 71.71 -26.29 54.45
CA SER A 36 72.43 -26.71 55.66
C SER A 36 73.91 -26.30 55.68
N HIS A 37 74.50 -26.03 54.52
CA HIS A 37 75.93 -25.76 54.37
C HIS A 37 76.28 -24.30 53.99
N SER A 38 75.32 -23.39 53.87
CA SER A 38 75.62 -21.97 53.57
C SER A 38 75.91 -21.18 54.86
N HIS A 39 76.84 -20.22 54.81
CA HIS A 39 77.13 -19.29 55.93
C HIS A 39 75.86 -18.57 56.42
N THR A 40 74.93 -18.30 55.50
CA THR A 40 73.61 -17.74 55.76
C THR A 40 72.66 -18.73 56.45
N GLY A 41 72.74 -20.02 56.15
CA GLY A 41 71.96 -21.09 56.80
C GLY A 41 72.42 -21.43 58.22
N GLN A 42 73.67 -21.08 58.57
CA GLN A 42 74.21 -21.22 59.93
C GLN A 42 73.77 -20.09 60.89
N LEU A 43 73.22 -18.98 60.36
CA LEU A 43 72.75 -17.83 61.16
C LEU A 43 71.34 -18.02 61.75
N ILE A 44 70.58 -19.00 61.28
CA ILE A 44 69.21 -19.30 61.76
C ILE A 44 69.30 -20.39 62.84
N ASN A 45 68.64 -20.18 63.98
CA ASN A 45 68.53 -21.23 65.00
C ASN A 45 67.82 -22.47 64.39
N VAL A 46 68.41 -23.66 64.57
CA VAL A 46 67.88 -24.96 64.14
C VAL A 46 66.40 -25.14 64.52
N ALA A 47 65.99 -24.61 65.67
CA ALA A 47 64.60 -24.63 66.12
C ALA A 47 63.66 -23.85 65.17
N THR A 48 64.05 -22.66 64.72
CA THR A 48 63.26 -21.82 63.80
C THR A 48 63.13 -22.47 62.43
N ARG A 49 64.22 -23.06 61.90
CA ARG A 49 64.18 -23.77 60.61
C ARG A 49 63.26 -25.00 60.67
N THR A 50 63.35 -25.76 61.76
CA THR A 50 62.49 -26.94 61.98
C THR A 50 61.02 -26.54 62.11
N TYR A 51 60.72 -25.43 62.79
CA TYR A 51 59.37 -24.89 62.91
C TYR A 51 58.79 -24.50 61.54
N ILE A 52 59.52 -23.74 60.72
CA ILE A 52 59.04 -23.29 59.39
C ILE A 52 58.74 -24.49 58.48
N LEU A 53 59.64 -25.47 58.40
CA LEU A 53 59.52 -26.62 57.51
C LEU A 53 58.43 -27.62 57.93
N SER A 54 58.09 -27.69 59.21
CA SER A 54 57.02 -28.56 59.71
C SER A 54 55.65 -27.88 59.70
N THR A 55 55.60 -26.56 59.87
CA THR A 55 54.35 -25.83 60.10
C THR A 55 53.71 -25.33 58.82
N TYR A 56 54.44 -24.59 57.97
CA TYR A 56 53.80 -23.83 56.89
C TYR A 56 53.46 -24.63 55.62
N PRO A 57 54.23 -25.65 55.18
CA PRO A 57 53.88 -26.38 53.96
C PRO A 57 52.43 -26.92 53.92
N PRO A 58 51.92 -27.64 54.95
CA PRO A 58 50.54 -28.13 54.92
C PRO A 58 49.50 -26.99 54.96
N ILE A 59 49.76 -25.92 55.73
CA ILE A 59 48.85 -24.78 55.86
C ILE A 59 48.77 -24.01 54.54
N ILE A 60 49.92 -23.78 53.89
CA ILE A 60 50.00 -23.12 52.58
C ILE A 60 49.21 -23.91 51.53
N SER A 61 49.42 -25.22 51.45
CA SER A 61 48.68 -26.08 50.52
C SER A 61 47.17 -26.05 50.77
N GLN A 62 46.73 -26.05 52.03
CA GLN A 62 45.30 -25.96 52.36
C GLN A 62 44.73 -24.60 51.97
N ASN A 63 45.40 -23.51 52.34
CA ASN A 63 44.95 -22.16 52.06
C ASN A 63 44.83 -21.86 50.56
N VAL A 64 45.76 -22.37 49.74
CA VAL A 64 45.64 -22.24 48.28
C VAL A 64 44.41 -23.00 47.76
N LYS A 65 44.18 -24.24 48.22
CA LYS A 65 42.98 -25.01 47.85
C LYS A 65 41.68 -24.30 48.24
N ASP A 66 41.64 -23.70 49.43
CA ASP A 66 40.46 -22.99 49.91
C ASP A 66 40.16 -21.74 49.07
N GLN A 67 41.21 -21.00 48.66
CA GLN A 67 41.08 -19.87 47.74
C GLN A 67 40.57 -20.31 46.36
N GLU A 68 41.07 -21.43 45.83
CA GLU A 68 40.59 -21.96 44.55
C GLU A 68 39.15 -22.46 44.60
N ALA A 69 38.75 -23.14 45.68
CA ALA A 69 37.38 -23.58 45.88
C ALA A 69 36.42 -22.38 45.99
N SER A 70 36.84 -21.34 46.70
CA SER A 70 36.10 -20.08 46.81
C SER A 70 35.97 -19.37 45.46
N PHE A 71 37.07 -19.28 44.70
CA PHE A 71 37.08 -18.70 43.36
C PHE A 71 36.13 -19.44 42.42
N ALA A 72 36.17 -20.78 42.41
CA ALA A 72 35.29 -21.60 41.58
C ALA A 72 33.80 -21.42 41.95
N THR A 73 33.49 -21.33 43.24
CA THR A 73 32.12 -21.08 43.74
C THR A 73 31.63 -19.70 43.32
N ASN A 74 32.45 -18.66 43.53
CA ASN A 74 32.09 -17.30 43.15
C ASN A 74 31.87 -17.16 41.63
N LEU A 75 32.64 -17.91 40.83
CA LEU A 75 32.50 -17.89 39.38
C LEU A 75 31.15 -18.45 38.90
N GLN A 76 30.57 -19.41 39.62
CA GLN A 76 29.22 -19.92 39.34
C GLN A 76 28.13 -18.88 39.68
N LEU A 77 28.34 -18.11 40.76
CA LEU A 77 27.39 -17.09 41.24
C LEU A 77 27.56 -15.72 40.57
N MET A 78 28.64 -15.54 39.79
CA MET A 78 29.03 -14.27 39.19
C MET A 78 27.92 -13.63 38.34
N PRO A 79 27.23 -14.34 37.42
CA PRO A 79 26.21 -13.71 36.59
C PRO A 79 25.07 -13.08 37.41
N GLU A 80 24.59 -13.78 38.45
CA GLU A 80 23.51 -13.29 39.32
C GLU A 80 23.98 -12.10 40.18
N SER A 81 25.20 -12.18 40.71
CA SER A 81 25.82 -11.10 41.49
C SER A 81 25.99 -9.82 40.66
N ILE A 82 26.43 -9.96 39.40
CA ILE A 82 26.57 -8.83 38.48
C ILE A 82 25.20 -8.24 38.13
N ALA A 83 24.20 -9.08 37.83
CA ALA A 83 22.85 -8.61 37.53
C ALA A 83 22.27 -7.76 38.67
N LYS A 84 22.39 -8.22 39.92
CA LYS A 84 21.96 -7.43 41.11
C LYS A 84 22.70 -6.10 41.23
N SER A 85 24.00 -6.07 40.94
CA SER A 85 24.81 -4.86 41.01
C SER A 85 24.38 -3.83 39.95
N ILE A 86 24.07 -4.28 38.74
CA ILE A 86 23.57 -3.42 37.66
C ILE A 86 22.20 -2.83 38.04
N THR A 87 21.26 -3.65 38.52
CA THR A 87 19.93 -3.18 38.94
C THR A 87 20.01 -2.14 40.06
N ALA A 88 20.94 -2.29 41.00
CA ALA A 88 21.15 -1.30 42.06
C ALA A 88 21.65 0.06 41.53
N ILE A 89 22.43 0.06 40.44
CA ILE A 89 22.86 1.30 39.77
C ILE A 89 21.68 1.94 39.05
N GLU A 90 20.89 1.15 38.33
CA GLU A 90 19.74 1.62 37.54
C GLU A 90 18.65 2.29 38.38
N GLN A 91 18.42 1.82 39.62
CA GLN A 91 17.42 2.40 40.53
C GLN A 91 17.69 3.86 40.91
N ASN A 92 18.90 4.39 40.64
CA ASN A 92 19.25 5.79 40.90
C ASN A 92 19.04 6.72 39.70
N ASP A 93 18.72 6.18 38.52
CA ASP A 93 18.47 6.96 37.29
C ASP A 93 16.97 6.98 36.97
N GLY A 94 16.46 8.14 36.52
CA GLY A 94 15.06 8.31 36.13
C GLY A 94 14.60 7.35 35.02
N GLY A 95 13.29 7.10 34.94
CA GLY A 95 12.71 6.10 34.02
C GLY A 95 12.80 6.47 32.53
N PRO A 96 13.22 5.56 31.64
CA PRO A 96 13.36 5.78 30.19
C PRO A 96 12.03 5.66 29.44
N ALA A 97 11.90 6.32 28.28
CA ALA A 97 10.65 6.45 27.51
C ALA A 97 10.53 5.46 26.32
N GLY A 98 11.62 4.81 25.88
CA GLY A 98 11.61 3.84 24.76
C GLY A 98 12.52 2.61 24.94
N GLU A 99 12.40 1.60 24.07
CA GLU A 99 13.23 0.37 24.14
C GLU A 99 14.72 0.63 23.92
N VAL A 100 15.07 1.45 22.92
CA VAL A 100 16.47 1.83 22.66
C VAL A 100 17.06 2.56 23.86
N GLU A 101 16.31 3.49 24.45
CA GLU A 101 16.73 4.26 25.62
C GLU A 101 16.95 3.38 26.86
N LYS A 102 16.12 2.34 27.04
CA LYS A 102 16.30 1.34 28.09
C LYS A 102 17.60 0.55 27.92
N ILE A 103 17.91 0.10 26.69
CA ILE A 103 19.16 -0.62 26.41
C ILE A 103 20.37 0.30 26.64
N GLU A 104 20.29 1.55 26.22
CA GLU A 104 21.35 2.54 26.43
C GLU A 104 21.57 2.87 27.92
N GLN A 105 20.49 2.94 28.72
CA GLN A 105 20.59 3.09 30.17
C GLN A 105 21.29 1.90 30.82
N HIS A 106 20.96 0.68 30.37
CA HIS A 106 21.60 -0.53 30.85
C HIS A 106 23.11 -0.54 30.51
N ILE A 107 23.49 -0.11 29.30
CA ILE A 107 24.90 0.04 28.89
C ILE A 107 25.65 1.04 29.80
N ARG A 108 25.05 2.19 30.12
CA ARG A 108 25.65 3.18 31.03
C ARG A 108 25.88 2.62 32.43
N SER A 109 24.94 1.81 32.92
CA SER A 109 25.06 1.13 34.22
C SER A 109 26.19 0.09 34.21
N VAL A 110 26.32 -0.67 33.12
CA VAL A 110 27.45 -1.60 32.91
C VAL A 110 28.79 -0.86 32.88
N ASP A 111 28.89 0.28 32.18
CA ASP A 111 30.11 1.09 32.13
C ASP A 111 30.53 1.64 33.50
N THR A 112 29.54 2.05 34.29
CA THR A 112 29.75 2.48 35.68
C THR A 112 30.32 1.33 36.52
N LEU A 113 29.75 0.13 36.40
CA LEU A 113 30.21 -1.05 37.13
C LEU A 113 31.60 -1.51 36.70
N ILE A 114 31.93 -1.47 35.40
CA ILE A 114 33.29 -1.75 34.89
C ILE A 114 34.30 -0.81 35.54
N THR A 115 33.96 0.48 35.65
CA THR A 115 34.83 1.49 36.26
C THR A 115 35.08 1.19 37.74
N GLN A 116 34.02 0.90 38.50
CA GLN A 116 34.11 0.54 39.93
C GLN A 116 34.93 -0.73 40.15
N LYS A 117 34.70 -1.78 39.33
CA LYS A 117 35.44 -3.05 39.40
C LYS A 117 36.91 -2.87 39.01
N SER A 118 37.22 -2.04 38.02
CA SER A 118 38.61 -1.74 37.63
C SER A 118 39.40 -1.08 38.77
N GLN A 119 38.78 -0.15 39.49
CA GLN A 119 39.38 0.47 40.67
C GLN A 119 39.60 -0.55 41.80
N ALA A 120 38.62 -1.42 42.06
CA ALA A 120 38.73 -2.47 43.07
C ALA A 120 39.82 -3.51 42.73
N ALA A 121 39.94 -3.90 41.47
CA ALA A 121 40.99 -4.80 41.00
C ALA A 121 42.39 -4.19 41.20
N ALA A 122 42.56 -2.91 40.87
CA ALA A 122 43.82 -2.20 41.08
C ALA A 122 44.20 -2.13 42.58
N ALA A 123 43.21 -1.86 43.45
CA ALA A 123 43.42 -1.85 44.90
C ALA A 123 43.85 -3.22 45.44
N GLN A 124 43.18 -4.31 45.02
CA GLN A 124 43.55 -5.67 45.41
C GLN A 124 44.92 -6.07 44.86
N LYS A 125 45.22 -5.69 43.61
CA LYS A 125 46.54 -5.93 43.01
C LYS A 125 47.67 -5.25 43.78
N ALA A 126 47.47 -4.02 44.25
CA ALA A 126 48.46 -3.33 45.07
C ALA A 126 48.75 -4.05 46.40
N ILE A 127 47.75 -4.73 46.99
CA ILE A 127 47.92 -5.55 48.20
C ILE A 127 48.60 -6.89 47.84
N ALA A 128 48.22 -7.51 46.73
CA ALA A 128 48.79 -8.77 46.24
C ALA A 128 50.30 -8.64 45.94
N ASP A 129 50.70 -7.57 45.27
CA ASP A 129 52.08 -7.38 44.82
C ASP A 129 53.03 -6.99 45.98
N LYS A 130 52.49 -6.69 47.18
CA LYS A 130 53.27 -6.20 48.33
C LYS A 130 54.28 -7.21 48.87
N TYR A 131 53.97 -8.50 48.88
CA TYR A 131 54.86 -9.51 49.44
C TYR A 131 56.09 -9.79 48.56
N TYR A 132 55.88 -9.89 47.25
CA TYR A 132 56.93 -10.23 46.28
C TYR A 132 57.47 -9.04 45.47
N TYR A 133 56.98 -7.83 45.71
CA TYR A 133 57.30 -6.63 44.94
C TYR A 133 57.05 -6.81 43.42
N GLY A 134 55.97 -7.53 43.10
CA GLY A 134 55.60 -7.93 41.75
C GLY A 134 54.42 -8.90 41.77
N ASP A 135 53.98 -9.30 40.57
CA ASP A 135 52.82 -10.18 40.41
C ASP A 135 52.95 -11.47 41.23
N PHE A 136 52.04 -11.63 42.20
CA PHE A 136 52.06 -12.71 43.17
C PHE A 136 52.09 -14.10 42.52
N PHE A 137 51.34 -14.28 41.44
CA PHE A 137 51.22 -15.57 40.76
C PHE A 137 52.45 -15.94 39.90
N ARG A 138 53.44 -15.04 39.74
CA ARG A 138 54.72 -15.36 39.10
C ARG A 138 55.61 -16.26 39.95
N PHE A 139 55.35 -16.33 41.25
CA PHE A 139 56.18 -17.07 42.19
C PHE A 139 55.49 -18.39 42.56
N PRO A 140 56.22 -19.53 42.53
CA PRO A 140 55.66 -20.79 42.98
C PRO A 140 55.38 -20.71 44.48
N THR A 141 54.40 -21.48 44.95
CA THR A 141 53.97 -21.51 46.35
C THR A 141 55.13 -21.79 47.33
N MET A 142 56.15 -22.55 46.91
CA MET A 142 57.37 -22.84 47.69
C MET A 142 58.30 -21.63 47.87
N GLN A 143 58.12 -20.55 47.08
CA GLN A 143 58.94 -19.35 47.20
C GLN A 143 58.83 -18.73 48.59
N PHE A 144 57.66 -18.80 49.24
CA PHE A 144 57.52 -18.39 50.65
C PHE A 144 58.52 -19.11 51.56
N ILE A 145 58.63 -20.44 51.45
CA ILE A 145 59.52 -21.25 52.30
C ILE A 145 60.98 -20.90 52.01
N LYS A 146 61.32 -20.66 50.73
CA LYS A 146 62.66 -20.18 50.35
C LYS A 146 62.97 -18.83 51.00
N ASP A 147 62.06 -17.86 50.91
CA ASP A 147 62.28 -16.52 51.46
C ASP A 147 62.38 -16.54 52.99
N ALA A 148 61.53 -17.33 53.65
CA ALA A 148 61.48 -17.47 55.11
C ALA A 148 62.73 -18.12 55.73
N ILE A 149 63.46 -18.92 54.96
CA ILE A 149 64.69 -19.61 55.39
C ILE A 149 65.95 -18.94 54.78
N SER A 150 65.79 -18.00 53.83
CA SER A 150 66.89 -17.25 53.22
C SER A 150 67.30 -16.01 54.03
N GLY A 151 68.53 -15.54 53.85
CA GLY A 151 69.17 -14.40 54.52
C GLY A 151 68.33 -13.12 54.65
N SER A 152 67.42 -12.86 53.69
CA SER A 152 66.65 -11.61 53.58
C SER A 152 65.57 -11.43 54.65
N LYS A 153 65.05 -12.51 55.25
CA LYS A 153 64.00 -12.47 56.30
C LYS A 153 64.32 -13.30 57.55
N THR A 154 65.57 -13.71 57.74
CA THR A 154 66.02 -14.58 58.85
C THR A 154 65.75 -14.03 60.26
N ASN A 155 65.77 -12.71 60.43
CA ASN A 155 65.44 -12.04 61.71
C ASN A 155 63.96 -11.62 61.81
N TYR A 156 63.12 -12.07 60.86
CA TYR A 156 61.70 -11.74 60.82
C TYR A 156 60.87 -12.82 61.50
N PRO A 157 59.89 -12.48 62.36
CA PRO A 157 59.03 -13.48 62.99
C PRO A 157 58.29 -14.33 61.94
N PRO A 158 58.43 -15.68 61.96
CA PRO A 158 57.85 -16.54 60.92
C PRO A 158 56.34 -16.39 60.75
N ASP A 159 55.60 -16.28 61.85
CA ASP A 159 54.13 -16.13 61.81
C ASP A 159 53.71 -14.79 61.21
N LYS A 160 54.50 -13.73 61.46
CA LYS A 160 54.29 -12.42 60.85
C LYS A 160 54.55 -12.47 59.35
N ASN A 161 55.62 -13.16 58.92
CA ASN A 161 55.93 -13.34 57.50
C ASN A 161 54.80 -14.07 56.77
N TYR A 162 54.33 -15.17 57.37
CA TYR A 162 53.25 -15.98 56.83
C TYR A 162 51.95 -15.17 56.71
N LYS A 163 51.60 -14.38 57.73
CA LYS A 163 50.42 -13.52 57.70
C LYS A 163 50.46 -12.51 56.55
N GLU A 164 51.61 -11.88 56.31
CA GLU A 164 51.81 -10.95 55.20
C GLU A 164 51.70 -11.66 53.84
N TRP A 165 52.31 -12.83 53.70
CA TRP A 165 52.17 -13.66 52.50
C TRP A 165 50.72 -14.05 52.23
N TYR A 166 50.00 -14.50 53.26
CA TYR A 166 48.61 -14.93 53.13
C TYR A 166 47.69 -13.77 52.75
N THR A 167 47.89 -12.58 53.32
CA THR A 167 47.16 -11.37 52.89
C THR A 167 47.39 -11.05 51.40
N SER A 168 48.62 -11.23 50.90
CA SER A 168 48.90 -11.09 49.47
C SER A 168 48.27 -12.21 48.62
N LEU A 169 48.18 -13.44 49.13
CA LEU A 169 47.46 -14.56 48.48
C LEU A 169 45.96 -14.24 48.33
N GLU A 170 45.29 -13.83 49.42
CA GLU A 170 43.87 -13.49 49.41
C GLU A 170 43.58 -12.35 48.42
N ALA A 171 44.41 -11.30 48.45
CA ALA A 171 44.28 -10.17 47.54
C ALA A 171 44.55 -10.55 46.08
N ALA A 172 45.48 -11.47 45.81
CA ALA A 172 45.76 -11.96 44.46
C ALA A 172 44.56 -12.70 43.87
N TYR A 173 43.92 -13.57 44.65
CA TYR A 173 42.69 -14.27 44.25
C TYR A 173 41.50 -13.32 44.10
N ALA A 174 41.37 -12.32 44.98
CA ALA A 174 40.36 -11.28 44.86
C ALA A 174 40.53 -10.46 43.56
N ALA A 175 41.75 -10.01 43.26
CA ALA A 175 42.05 -9.29 42.01
C ALA A 175 41.76 -10.16 40.77
N LYS A 176 42.13 -11.45 40.81
CA LYS A 176 41.83 -12.42 39.74
C LYS A 176 40.32 -12.55 39.50
N TYR A 177 39.53 -12.62 40.57
CA TYR A 177 38.08 -12.74 40.46
C TYR A 177 37.44 -11.46 39.89
N ILE A 178 37.84 -10.30 40.40
CA ILE A 178 37.32 -9.01 39.91
C ILE A 178 37.66 -8.81 38.42
N ASN A 179 38.86 -9.21 37.98
CA ASN A 179 39.21 -9.18 36.55
C ASN A 179 38.27 -10.05 35.71
N ARG A 180 37.83 -11.20 36.24
CA ARG A 180 36.87 -12.06 35.55
C ARG A 180 35.48 -11.43 35.48
N GLU A 181 35.06 -10.66 36.50
CA GLU A 181 33.84 -9.85 36.43
C GLU A 181 33.95 -8.76 35.35
N ILE A 182 35.12 -8.12 35.20
CA ILE A 182 35.37 -7.12 34.15
C ILE A 182 35.27 -7.75 32.76
N ASP A 183 35.88 -8.92 32.54
CA ASP A 183 35.76 -9.65 31.27
C ASP A 183 34.30 -9.91 30.90
N TYR A 184 33.53 -10.39 31.87
CA TYR A 184 32.11 -10.67 31.69
C TYR A 184 31.32 -9.40 31.33
N LEU A 185 31.56 -8.30 32.05
CA LEU A 185 30.89 -7.02 31.79
C LEU A 185 31.23 -6.45 30.42
N ASN A 186 32.46 -6.64 29.93
CA ASN A 186 32.86 -6.23 28.58
C ASN A 186 32.11 -7.01 27.50
N VAL A 187 31.97 -8.33 27.66
CA VAL A 187 31.17 -9.16 26.74
C VAL A 187 29.70 -8.76 26.78
N LEU A 188 29.16 -8.52 27.98
CA LEU A 188 27.79 -8.04 28.16
C LEU A 188 27.56 -6.71 27.43
N LYS A 189 28.46 -5.74 27.62
CA LYS A 189 28.42 -4.43 26.93
C LYS A 189 28.41 -4.59 25.41
N GLN A 190 29.27 -5.45 24.86
CA GLN A 190 29.33 -5.68 23.42
C GLN A 190 28.01 -6.25 22.88
N ASN A 191 27.42 -7.22 23.58
CA ASN A 191 26.13 -7.81 23.20
C ASN A 191 24.99 -6.78 23.26
N LEU A 192 24.97 -5.93 24.28
CA LEU A 192 23.98 -4.86 24.41
C LEU A 192 24.13 -3.80 23.32
N GLN A 193 25.36 -3.45 22.94
CA GLN A 193 25.62 -2.54 21.82
C GLN A 193 25.12 -3.11 20.50
N ALA A 194 25.29 -4.41 20.26
CA ALA A 194 24.73 -5.08 19.08
C ALA A 194 23.19 -5.04 19.09
N GLN A 195 22.56 -5.28 20.25
CA GLN A 195 21.11 -5.19 20.40
C GLN A 195 20.57 -3.77 20.18
N ALA A 196 21.26 -2.74 20.70
CA ALA A 196 20.87 -1.35 20.49
C ALA A 196 20.95 -0.95 19.00
N ASN A 197 22.00 -1.38 18.29
CA ASN A 197 22.15 -1.12 16.86
C ASN A 197 21.06 -1.83 16.04
N GLN A 198 20.72 -3.08 16.38
CA GLN A 198 19.65 -3.81 15.74
C GLN A 198 18.29 -3.13 15.98
N ALA A 199 17.97 -2.76 17.22
CA ALA A 199 16.73 -2.08 17.55
C ALA A 199 16.59 -0.72 16.84
N ARG A 200 17.70 0.02 16.66
CA ARG A 200 17.72 1.25 15.85
C ARG A 200 17.44 0.98 14.38
N ALA A 201 18.08 -0.03 13.80
CA ALA A 201 17.85 -0.43 12.40
C ALA A 201 16.40 -0.89 12.17
N ASP A 202 15.83 -1.66 13.10
CA ASP A 202 14.44 -2.13 13.03
C ASP A 202 13.46 -0.95 13.16
N ALA A 203 13.73 0.02 14.04
CA ALA A 203 12.91 1.22 14.17
C ALA A 203 12.96 2.12 12.92
N GLU A 204 14.14 2.29 12.31
CA GLU A 204 14.29 3.00 11.05
C GLU A 204 13.58 2.29 9.89
N ALA A 205 13.75 0.98 9.76
CA ALA A 205 13.07 0.17 8.75
C ALA A 205 11.55 0.25 8.89
N LYS A 206 11.03 0.18 10.13
CA LYS A 206 9.61 0.38 10.40
C LYS A 206 9.14 1.77 9.99
N ARG A 207 9.89 2.83 10.32
CA ARG A 207 9.54 4.21 9.93
C ARG A 207 9.45 4.37 8.41
N PHE A 208 10.42 3.82 7.66
CA PHE A 208 10.38 3.83 6.19
C PHE A 208 9.19 3.05 5.63
N ALA A 209 8.87 1.89 6.21
CA ALA A 209 7.71 1.10 5.79
C ALA A 209 6.38 1.84 6.06
N ASP A 210 6.25 2.46 7.23
CA ASP A 210 5.07 3.24 7.62
C ASP A 210 4.92 4.48 6.72
N GLU A 211 6.02 5.16 6.38
CA GLU A 211 6.02 6.31 5.46
C GLU A 211 5.64 5.92 4.02
N ALA A 212 6.18 4.81 3.50
CA ALA A 212 5.82 4.28 2.19
C ALA A 212 4.34 3.86 2.12
N ALA A 213 3.83 3.21 3.17
CA ALA A 213 2.42 2.83 3.26
C ALA A 213 1.50 4.06 3.31
N ALA A 214 1.90 5.12 4.03
CA ALA A 214 1.16 6.37 4.06
C ALA A 214 1.16 7.09 2.70
N ALA A 215 2.30 7.10 1.99
CA ALA A 215 2.41 7.69 0.66
C ALA A 215 1.53 6.95 -0.36
N GLU A 216 1.52 5.61 -0.33
CA GLU A 216 0.68 4.81 -1.21
C GLU A 216 -0.82 4.98 -0.89
N ALA A 217 -1.18 4.98 0.39
CA ALA A 217 -2.56 5.27 0.79
C ALA A 217 -3.01 6.67 0.34
N ALA A 218 -2.13 7.67 0.38
CA ALA A 218 -2.41 9.01 -0.13
C ALA A 218 -2.56 9.03 -1.67
N ARG A 219 -1.75 8.28 -2.40
CA ARG A 219 -1.86 8.13 -3.87
C ARG A 219 -3.19 7.53 -4.26
N VAL A 220 -3.56 6.39 -3.67
CA VAL A 220 -4.84 5.70 -3.91
C VAL A 220 -6.03 6.58 -3.54
N ALA A 221 -5.96 7.31 -2.42
CA ALA A 221 -7.01 8.25 -2.04
C ALA A 221 -7.14 9.42 -3.03
N ALA A 222 -6.01 9.96 -3.53
CA ALA A 222 -6.02 11.01 -4.54
C ALA A 222 -6.60 10.54 -5.88
N GLU A 223 -6.24 9.34 -6.32
CA GLU A 223 -6.78 8.71 -7.54
C GLU A 223 -8.29 8.47 -7.42
N ALA A 224 -8.75 7.91 -6.29
CA ALA A 224 -10.18 7.71 -6.04
C ALA A 224 -10.95 9.05 -5.99
N ALA A 225 -10.35 10.10 -5.41
CA ALA A 225 -10.93 11.44 -5.40
C ALA A 225 -11.00 12.06 -6.80
N ALA A 226 -9.96 11.87 -7.62
CA ALA A 226 -9.92 12.33 -9.01
C ALA A 226 -10.97 11.63 -9.87
N LEU A 227 -11.09 10.31 -9.75
CA LEU A 227 -12.12 9.54 -10.45
C LEU A 227 -13.54 9.97 -10.03
N LYS A 228 -13.78 10.18 -8.73
CA LYS A 228 -15.06 10.68 -8.24
C LYS A 228 -15.37 12.07 -8.78
N ALA A 229 -14.38 12.97 -8.82
CA ALA A 229 -14.54 14.31 -9.38
C ALA A 229 -14.86 14.26 -10.89
N ALA A 230 -14.19 13.39 -11.65
CA ALA A 230 -14.44 13.17 -13.07
C ALA A 230 -15.84 12.62 -13.38
N HIS A 231 -16.52 12.03 -12.40
CA HIS A 231 -17.88 11.48 -12.54
C HIS A 231 -18.93 12.26 -11.73
N THR A 232 -18.62 13.49 -11.28
CA THR A 232 -19.57 14.35 -10.56
C THR A 232 -20.00 15.54 -11.42
N PHE A 233 -21.28 15.61 -11.77
CA PHE A 233 -21.87 16.70 -12.55
C PHE A 233 -22.50 17.73 -11.61
N ARG A 234 -22.09 19.00 -11.75
CA ARG A 234 -22.66 20.13 -11.02
C ARG A 234 -23.72 20.81 -11.88
N LEU A 235 -24.95 20.84 -11.38
CA LEU A 235 -26.14 21.29 -12.09
C LEU A 235 -26.83 22.45 -11.36
N PRO A 236 -27.56 23.34 -12.06
CA PRO A 236 -28.23 24.46 -11.44
C PRO A 236 -29.38 23.98 -10.52
N ALA A 237 -29.42 24.47 -9.29
CA ALA A 237 -30.42 24.03 -8.31
C ALA A 237 -31.89 24.31 -8.69
N ALA A 238 -32.15 25.29 -9.57
CA ALA A 238 -33.50 25.56 -10.07
C ALA A 238 -33.88 24.76 -11.32
N GLY A 239 -32.99 23.87 -11.80
CA GLY A 239 -33.23 23.06 -12.99
C GLY A 239 -33.34 23.87 -14.29
N ALA A 240 -32.64 25.01 -14.35
CA ALA A 240 -32.55 25.79 -15.57
C ALA A 240 -31.86 24.95 -16.65
N MET A 241 -32.30 25.07 -17.90
CA MET A 241 -31.74 24.25 -18.97
C MET A 241 -30.25 24.52 -19.13
N GLN A 242 -29.44 23.48 -19.06
CA GLN A 242 -27.99 23.57 -19.14
C GLN A 242 -27.40 22.31 -19.80
N LEU A 243 -26.37 22.52 -20.61
CA LEU A 243 -25.49 21.43 -21.02
C LEU A 243 -24.27 21.45 -20.10
N SER A 244 -23.86 20.30 -19.58
CA SER A 244 -22.76 20.19 -18.62
C SER A 244 -21.87 18.99 -18.90
N THR A 245 -20.62 19.09 -18.47
CA THR A 245 -19.72 17.96 -18.23
C THR A 245 -19.34 17.95 -16.73
N ALA A 246 -18.64 16.93 -16.26
CA ALA A 246 -18.14 16.89 -14.88
C ALA A 246 -17.20 18.07 -14.56
N ALA A 247 -16.48 18.57 -15.58
CA ALA A 247 -15.61 19.73 -15.45
C ALA A 247 -16.35 21.08 -15.37
N GLY A 248 -17.65 21.14 -15.70
CA GLY A 248 -18.42 22.38 -15.65
C GLY A 248 -19.53 22.51 -16.70
N SER A 249 -20.23 23.64 -16.66
CA SER A 249 -21.27 23.99 -17.63
C SER A 249 -20.67 24.33 -18.98
N ILE A 250 -21.29 23.85 -20.05
CA ILE A 250 -20.92 24.08 -21.44
C ILE A 250 -21.72 25.26 -21.99
N ALA A 251 -21.07 26.14 -22.74
CA ALA A 251 -21.72 27.27 -23.37
C ALA A 251 -22.67 26.81 -24.50
N VAL A 252 -23.91 27.31 -24.46
CA VAL A 252 -24.87 27.20 -25.57
C VAL A 252 -24.75 28.46 -26.42
N THR A 253 -24.10 28.33 -27.58
CA THR A 253 -23.88 29.44 -28.51
C THR A 253 -25.08 29.55 -29.44
N ALA A 254 -25.70 30.72 -29.59
CA ALA A 254 -26.85 30.90 -30.47
C ALA A 254 -26.47 30.73 -31.97
N GLY A 255 -26.62 29.52 -32.49
CA GLY A 255 -26.56 29.23 -33.92
C GLY A 255 -27.79 29.78 -34.63
N SER A 256 -27.60 30.45 -35.76
CA SER A 256 -28.66 31.02 -36.65
C SER A 256 -29.66 32.02 -36.04
N GLY A 257 -29.58 32.35 -34.75
CA GLY A 257 -30.50 33.26 -34.05
C GLY A 257 -31.65 32.58 -33.28
N VAL A 258 -31.57 31.26 -33.06
CA VAL A 258 -32.59 30.46 -32.36
C VAL A 258 -32.04 30.00 -31.01
N THR A 259 -32.84 30.09 -29.94
CA THR A 259 -32.45 29.54 -28.62
C THR A 259 -32.70 28.03 -28.58
N LEU A 260 -32.01 27.32 -27.69
CA LEU A 260 -32.19 25.87 -27.56
C LEU A 260 -33.64 25.51 -27.14
N GLU A 261 -34.28 26.35 -26.32
CA GLU A 261 -35.70 26.18 -25.95
C GLU A 261 -36.61 26.30 -27.17
N ALA A 262 -36.37 27.30 -28.01
CA ALA A 262 -37.12 27.49 -29.24
C ALA A 262 -36.93 26.31 -30.22
N ALA A 263 -35.71 25.77 -30.31
CA ALA A 263 -35.42 24.58 -31.11
C ALA A 263 -36.18 23.34 -30.60
N ILE A 264 -36.23 23.12 -29.27
CA ILE A 264 -37.00 22.02 -28.66
C ILE A 264 -38.50 22.17 -28.95
N GLN A 265 -39.07 23.37 -28.81
CA GLN A 265 -40.50 23.57 -29.09
C GLN A 265 -40.82 23.36 -30.58
N ALA A 266 -39.99 23.87 -31.48
CA ALA A 266 -40.14 23.64 -32.92
C ALA A 266 -39.97 22.16 -33.29
N ALA A 267 -39.04 21.44 -32.65
CA ALA A 267 -38.87 20.00 -32.82
C ALA A 267 -40.12 19.20 -32.42
N LYS A 268 -40.75 19.54 -31.28
CA LYS A 268 -42.02 18.93 -30.85
C LYS A 268 -43.14 19.17 -31.87
N VAL A 269 -43.25 20.37 -32.42
CA VAL A 269 -44.22 20.69 -33.48
C VAL A 269 -43.95 19.86 -34.73
N ALA A 270 -42.70 19.80 -35.19
CA ALA A 270 -42.32 19.00 -36.37
C ALA A 270 -42.66 17.52 -36.16
N LEU A 271 -42.31 16.94 -35.00
CA LEU A 271 -42.58 15.55 -34.67
C LEU A 271 -44.07 15.23 -34.54
N SER A 272 -44.90 16.18 -34.10
CA SER A 272 -46.36 15.99 -34.01
C SER A 272 -47.03 15.76 -35.37
N THR A 273 -46.36 16.10 -36.47
CA THR A 273 -46.87 15.96 -37.84
C THR A 273 -46.42 14.67 -38.53
N VAL A 274 -45.52 13.88 -37.92
CA VAL A 274 -44.94 12.66 -38.51
C VAL A 274 -45.61 11.41 -37.92
N VAL A 275 -46.19 10.56 -38.77
CA VAL A 275 -47.14 9.52 -38.32
C VAL A 275 -46.56 8.08 -38.37
N SER A 276 -45.41 7.80 -38.99
CA SER A 276 -45.05 6.39 -39.28
C SER A 276 -43.56 5.98 -39.41
N ALA A 277 -42.62 6.61 -38.70
CA ALA A 277 -41.28 6.05 -38.48
C ALA A 277 -40.65 6.65 -37.19
N ALA A 278 -39.73 5.95 -36.52
CA ALA A 278 -38.93 6.58 -35.47
C ALA A 278 -38.13 7.72 -36.10
N THR A 279 -38.49 8.93 -35.71
CA THR A 279 -37.97 10.17 -36.28
C THR A 279 -37.41 10.97 -35.14
N ALA A 280 -36.24 11.55 -35.34
CA ALA A 280 -35.64 12.49 -34.43
C ALA A 280 -35.50 13.84 -35.12
N VAL A 281 -35.48 14.89 -34.33
CA VAL A 281 -35.18 16.23 -34.80
C VAL A 281 -33.99 16.75 -34.02
N GLY A 282 -32.89 17.00 -34.72
CA GLY A 282 -31.70 17.61 -34.14
C GLY A 282 -32.02 19.01 -33.63
N ILE A 283 -31.57 19.33 -32.42
CA ILE A 283 -31.82 20.62 -31.74
C ILE A 283 -30.52 21.38 -31.45
N GLY A 284 -29.37 20.71 -31.43
CA GLY A 284 -28.08 21.38 -31.35
C GLY A 284 -26.92 20.47 -31.71
N ALA A 285 -25.92 21.01 -32.40
CA ALA A 285 -24.70 20.34 -32.79
C ALA A 285 -23.58 20.65 -31.78
N LEU A 286 -22.77 19.65 -31.45
CA LEU A 286 -21.60 19.76 -30.58
C LEU A 286 -20.36 20.03 -31.42
N THR A 287 -19.52 20.96 -30.96
CA THR A 287 -18.19 21.19 -31.52
C THR A 287 -17.16 21.14 -30.41
N TYR A 288 -15.99 20.61 -30.73
CA TYR A 288 -14.90 20.34 -29.80
C TYR A 288 -13.68 21.17 -30.18
N SER A 289 -12.99 21.74 -29.19
CA SER A 289 -11.71 22.45 -29.41
C SER A 289 -10.59 21.46 -29.71
N GLU A 290 -9.62 21.85 -30.56
CA GLU A 290 -8.45 21.03 -30.93
C GLU A 290 -7.52 20.64 -29.74
N SER A 291 -7.70 21.25 -28.57
CA SER A 291 -6.86 21.08 -27.38
C SER A 291 -7.24 19.90 -26.48
N LEU A 292 -8.05 18.94 -26.95
CA LEU A 292 -8.33 17.70 -26.22
C LEU A 292 -7.09 16.78 -26.30
N GLY A 293 -6.08 17.10 -25.49
CA GLY A 293 -4.73 16.51 -25.53
C GLY A 293 -4.64 15.01 -25.22
N ASN A 294 -5.75 14.32 -24.94
CA ASN A 294 -5.81 12.87 -24.67
C ASN A 294 -6.74 12.10 -25.63
N GLY A 295 -7.34 12.74 -26.64
CA GLY A 295 -8.18 12.06 -27.64
C GLY A 295 -9.56 11.58 -27.17
N GLU A 296 -9.85 11.55 -25.87
CA GLU A 296 -11.16 11.17 -25.34
C GLU A 296 -12.11 12.37 -25.18
N LEU A 297 -13.31 12.27 -25.77
CA LEU A 297 -14.35 13.29 -25.65
C LEU A 297 -15.11 13.12 -24.31
N PRO A 298 -15.27 14.19 -23.51
CA PRO A 298 -15.91 14.06 -22.21
C PRO A 298 -17.42 13.83 -22.38
N ALA A 299 -17.98 12.97 -21.51
CA ALA A 299 -19.42 12.79 -21.45
C ALA A 299 -20.13 14.11 -21.12
N THR A 300 -21.24 14.37 -21.81
CA THR A 300 -22.06 15.56 -21.60
C THR A 300 -23.44 15.16 -21.06
N MET A 301 -24.11 16.10 -20.40
CA MET A 301 -25.43 15.91 -19.82
C MET A 301 -26.26 17.16 -20.10
N LEU A 302 -27.43 16.97 -20.69
CA LEU A 302 -28.40 18.04 -20.92
C LEU A 302 -29.54 17.90 -19.91
N ASP A 303 -29.72 18.90 -19.06
CA ASP A 303 -30.82 19.00 -18.12
C ASP A 303 -31.77 20.15 -18.47
N LEU A 304 -33.05 20.03 -18.09
CA LEU A 304 -34.09 21.04 -18.29
C LEU A 304 -35.30 20.77 -17.37
N PRO A 305 -36.20 21.75 -17.14
CA PRO A 305 -37.42 21.52 -16.37
C PRO A 305 -38.26 20.39 -17.00
N ALA A 306 -38.64 19.38 -16.22
CA ALA A 306 -39.28 18.17 -16.76
C ALA A 306 -40.59 18.47 -17.52
N LYS A 307 -41.29 19.54 -17.13
CA LYS A 307 -42.52 20.03 -17.78
C LYS A 307 -42.35 20.41 -19.26
N GLU A 308 -41.13 20.76 -19.69
CA GLU A 308 -40.87 21.15 -21.08
C GLU A 308 -41.07 19.99 -22.05
N LEU A 309 -40.78 18.76 -21.61
CA LEU A 309 -40.99 17.52 -22.36
C LEU A 309 -42.28 16.80 -21.93
N ALA A 310 -42.64 16.88 -20.65
CA ALA A 310 -43.76 16.19 -20.04
C ALA A 310 -44.69 17.18 -19.31
N PRO A 311 -45.56 17.91 -20.01
CA PRO A 311 -46.44 18.92 -19.40
C PRO A 311 -47.51 18.32 -18.47
N SER A 312 -47.73 17.00 -18.52
CA SER A 312 -48.75 16.27 -17.76
C SER A 312 -48.14 15.20 -16.85
N LEU A 313 -47.10 15.58 -16.10
CA LEU A 313 -46.52 14.70 -15.08
C LEU A 313 -47.52 14.44 -13.95
N PRO A 314 -47.55 13.23 -13.37
CA PRO A 314 -48.43 12.92 -12.25
C PRO A 314 -47.97 13.66 -10.98
N ASP A 315 -48.89 13.94 -10.05
CA ASP A 315 -48.55 14.66 -8.81
C ASP A 315 -47.75 13.79 -7.82
N ASN A 316 -47.82 12.46 -7.93
CA ASN A 316 -47.23 11.52 -6.97
C ASN A 316 -45.79 11.08 -7.32
N LEU A 317 -44.99 11.93 -7.98
CA LEU A 317 -43.64 11.56 -8.45
C LEU A 317 -42.69 11.07 -7.35
N LEU A 318 -42.80 11.57 -6.12
CA LEU A 318 -41.97 11.11 -5.00
C LEU A 318 -42.28 9.65 -4.61
N GLU A 319 -43.55 9.23 -4.68
CA GLU A 319 -43.94 7.83 -4.44
C GLU A 319 -43.45 6.94 -5.58
N VAL A 320 -43.56 7.41 -6.83
CA VAL A 320 -43.02 6.71 -8.00
C VAL A 320 -41.51 6.53 -7.87
N ALA A 321 -40.79 7.57 -7.44
CA ALA A 321 -39.35 7.51 -7.20
C ALA A 321 -38.97 6.52 -6.10
N ALA A 322 -39.71 6.52 -4.98
CA ALA A 322 -39.50 5.59 -3.86
C ALA A 322 -39.71 4.11 -4.27
N ALA A 323 -40.61 3.86 -5.22
CA ALA A 323 -40.83 2.54 -5.81
C ALA A 323 -39.82 2.18 -6.93
N GLY A 324 -38.89 3.08 -7.29
CA GLY A 324 -37.99 2.92 -8.43
C GLY A 324 -38.70 2.95 -9.79
N GLY A 325 -39.91 3.49 -9.84
CA GLY A 325 -40.81 3.44 -10.99
C GLY A 325 -40.44 4.38 -12.14
N THR A 326 -41.32 4.41 -13.13
CA THR A 326 -41.18 5.17 -14.38
C THR A 326 -42.45 5.97 -14.67
N VAL A 327 -42.34 7.02 -15.49
CA VAL A 327 -43.48 7.74 -16.06
C VAL A 327 -43.36 7.80 -17.57
N ASP A 328 -44.50 7.83 -18.25
CA ASP A 328 -44.55 7.94 -19.70
C ASP A 328 -44.48 9.41 -20.12
N VAL A 329 -43.55 9.74 -21.02
CA VAL A 329 -43.39 11.07 -21.61
C VAL A 329 -43.62 11.00 -23.12
N LEU A 330 -44.10 12.08 -23.73
CA LEU A 330 -44.37 12.12 -25.18
C LEU A 330 -43.10 12.33 -26.02
N TYR A 331 -42.10 12.98 -25.44
CA TYR A 331 -40.84 13.32 -26.08
C TYR A 331 -39.70 13.03 -25.12
N ARG A 332 -38.63 12.43 -25.64
CA ARG A 332 -37.37 12.21 -24.93
C ARG A 332 -36.24 12.89 -25.68
N LEU A 333 -35.18 13.21 -24.97
CA LEU A 333 -33.95 13.72 -25.56
C LEU A 333 -32.96 12.58 -25.75
N TYR A 334 -32.20 12.65 -26.84
CA TYR A 334 -31.07 11.78 -27.12
C TYR A 334 -29.87 12.65 -27.49
N GLY A 335 -28.73 12.43 -26.83
CA GLY A 335 -27.47 13.07 -27.16
C GLY A 335 -26.42 12.02 -27.53
N ASP A 336 -25.57 12.34 -28.49
CA ASP A 336 -24.32 11.64 -28.76
C ASP A 336 -23.17 12.64 -28.88
N GLN A 337 -22.01 12.21 -29.37
CA GLN A 337 -20.85 13.09 -29.54
C GLN A 337 -21.08 14.18 -30.61
N SER A 338 -22.04 14.04 -31.52
CA SER A 338 -22.24 15.00 -32.61
C SER A 338 -23.34 16.01 -32.32
N LYS A 339 -24.43 15.59 -31.67
CA LYS A 339 -25.63 16.41 -31.51
C LYS A 339 -26.55 15.94 -30.39
N TYR A 340 -27.45 16.84 -30.00
CA TYR A 340 -28.66 16.52 -29.24
C TYR A 340 -29.89 16.58 -30.15
N SER A 341 -30.83 15.66 -29.93
CA SER A 341 -32.06 15.52 -30.71
C SER A 341 -33.27 15.27 -29.80
N VAL A 342 -34.44 15.77 -30.21
CA VAL A 342 -35.74 15.39 -29.63
C VAL A 342 -36.27 14.19 -30.41
N VAL A 343 -36.78 13.19 -29.69
CA VAL A 343 -37.33 11.97 -30.26
C VAL A 343 -38.76 11.79 -29.77
N ALA A 344 -39.69 11.51 -30.69
CA ALA A 344 -41.06 11.17 -30.33
C ALA A 344 -41.12 9.72 -29.82
N THR A 345 -41.80 9.51 -28.69
CA THR A 345 -41.95 8.19 -28.08
C THR A 345 -43.14 7.43 -28.68
N GLN A 346 -43.05 6.11 -28.77
CA GLN A 346 -44.13 5.24 -29.24
C GLN A 346 -44.21 3.97 -28.39
N VAL A 347 -45.44 3.53 -28.09
CA VAL A 347 -45.69 2.32 -27.29
C VAL A 347 -45.30 1.04 -28.06
N THR A 348 -45.26 1.09 -29.40
CA THR A 348 -44.96 -0.08 -30.23
C THR A 348 -44.12 0.34 -31.43
N GLY A 349 -42.96 -0.33 -31.63
CA GLY A 349 -42.12 -0.15 -32.83
C GLY A 349 -41.23 1.10 -32.85
N GLY A 350 -41.13 1.84 -31.73
CA GLY A 350 -40.27 3.02 -31.60
C GLY A 350 -39.68 3.16 -30.19
N LEU A 351 -39.16 4.35 -29.86
CA LEU A 351 -38.59 4.64 -28.53
C LEU A 351 -39.68 4.55 -27.46
N ALA A 352 -39.45 3.74 -26.42
CA ALA A 352 -40.39 3.58 -25.32
C ALA A 352 -40.64 4.92 -24.59
N PRO A 353 -41.89 5.21 -24.19
CA PRO A 353 -42.23 6.45 -23.48
C PRO A 353 -41.73 6.47 -22.02
N THR A 354 -41.35 5.31 -21.48
CA THR A 354 -41.01 5.13 -20.06
C THR A 354 -39.68 5.80 -19.69
N VAL A 355 -39.74 6.76 -18.77
CA VAL A 355 -38.57 7.45 -18.19
C VAL A 355 -38.51 7.18 -16.68
N PRO A 356 -37.35 6.77 -16.13
CA PRO A 356 -37.21 6.50 -14.70
C PRO A 356 -37.36 7.77 -13.86
N VAL A 357 -38.04 7.65 -12.72
CA VAL A 357 -38.15 8.73 -11.73
C VAL A 357 -37.21 8.44 -10.55
N ARG A 358 -36.44 9.45 -10.12
CA ARG A 358 -35.43 9.33 -9.07
C ARG A 358 -35.57 10.47 -8.06
N ALA A 359 -35.48 10.15 -6.77
CA ALA A 359 -35.53 11.14 -5.71
C ALA A 359 -34.12 11.68 -5.45
N LEU A 360 -34.00 13.01 -5.36
CA LEU A 360 -32.81 13.68 -4.88
C LEU A 360 -32.78 13.66 -3.35
N VAL A 361 -31.57 13.56 -2.79
CA VAL A 361 -31.35 13.55 -1.33
C VAL A 361 -30.59 14.80 -0.93
N LEU A 362 -31.05 15.48 0.13
CA LEU A 362 -30.32 16.60 0.71
C LEU A 362 -29.04 16.09 1.39
N ASP A 363 -27.89 16.56 0.92
CA ASP A 363 -26.61 16.44 1.61
C ASP A 363 -26.36 17.73 2.41
N PRO A 364 -26.52 17.70 3.75
CA PRO A 364 -26.34 18.88 4.59
C PRO A 364 -24.88 19.34 4.69
N VAL A 365 -23.91 18.46 4.39
CA VAL A 365 -22.47 18.79 4.43
C VAL A 365 -22.08 19.50 3.14
N ALA A 366 -22.52 18.98 2.00
CA ALA A 366 -22.30 19.63 0.69
C ALA A 366 -23.21 20.85 0.46
N ASN A 367 -24.23 21.05 1.31
CA ASN A 367 -25.31 22.01 1.13
C ASN A 367 -25.91 21.92 -0.28
N ALA A 368 -26.24 20.71 -0.70
CA ALA A 368 -26.66 20.40 -2.07
C ALA A 368 -27.68 19.25 -2.08
N TYR A 369 -28.54 19.22 -3.09
CA TYR A 369 -29.29 18.00 -3.39
C TYR A 369 -28.44 17.10 -4.28
N THR A 370 -28.47 15.79 -4.04
CA THR A 370 -27.59 14.82 -4.71
C THR A 370 -28.33 13.58 -5.16
N PHE A 371 -27.79 12.93 -6.19
CA PHE A 371 -28.18 11.59 -6.60
C PHE A 371 -26.96 10.86 -7.18
N THR A 372 -26.78 9.59 -6.83
CA THR A 372 -25.71 8.75 -7.38
C THR A 372 -26.33 7.59 -8.14
N THR A 373 -25.93 7.42 -9.39
CA THR A 373 -26.41 6.33 -10.24
C THR A 373 -25.80 4.99 -9.81
N THR A 374 -26.37 3.89 -10.29
CA THR A 374 -25.81 2.54 -10.13
C THR A 374 -24.88 2.15 -11.29
N ASP A 375 -24.38 3.13 -12.05
CA ASP A 375 -23.44 2.88 -13.14
C ASP A 375 -22.08 2.44 -12.57
N THR A 376 -21.22 1.93 -13.45
CA THR A 376 -19.84 1.54 -13.10
C THR A 376 -18.91 2.25 -14.08
N PRO A 377 -18.17 3.30 -13.64
CA PRO A 377 -18.21 3.93 -12.32
C PRO A 377 -19.53 4.70 -12.05
N PRO A 378 -19.94 4.89 -10.78
CA PRO A 378 -21.14 5.65 -10.43
C PRO A 378 -21.03 7.11 -10.83
N ILE A 379 -22.11 7.68 -11.38
CA ILE A 379 -22.20 9.11 -11.68
C ILE A 379 -22.94 9.81 -10.55
N THR A 380 -22.38 10.90 -10.04
CA THR A 380 -23.02 11.73 -9.02
C THR A 380 -23.53 13.03 -9.63
N LEU A 381 -24.82 13.31 -9.44
CA LEU A 381 -25.43 14.59 -9.73
C LEU A 381 -25.45 15.42 -8.45
N THR A 382 -25.02 16.67 -8.53
CA THR A 382 -25.09 17.60 -7.40
C THR A 382 -25.72 18.92 -7.83
N PHE A 383 -26.66 19.40 -7.00
CA PHE A 383 -27.44 20.62 -7.20
C PHE A 383 -27.19 21.53 -5.99
N PRO A 384 -26.16 22.40 -6.06
CA PRO A 384 -25.75 23.24 -4.92
C PRO A 384 -26.82 24.25 -4.51
N ILE A 385 -27.12 24.33 -3.21
CA ILE A 385 -28.09 25.27 -2.67
C ILE A 385 -27.36 26.59 -2.40
N ALA A 386 -27.88 27.69 -2.95
CA ALA A 386 -27.36 29.03 -2.66
C ALA A 386 -27.59 29.36 -1.17
N ALA A 387 -26.52 29.69 -0.44
CA ALA A 387 -26.63 30.16 0.93
C ALA A 387 -27.11 31.63 0.95
N PRO A 388 -28.14 31.99 1.74
CA PRO A 388 -28.49 33.38 1.97
C PRO A 388 -27.29 34.12 2.58
N GLY A 389 -26.95 35.29 2.04
CA GLY A 389 -25.85 36.11 2.58
C GLY A 389 -26.14 36.69 3.97
N ASP A 390 -27.40 36.69 4.38
CA ASP A 390 -27.89 37.15 5.68
C ASP A 390 -29.23 36.46 6.04
N SER A 391 -29.77 36.72 7.24
CA SER A 391 -31.09 36.23 7.68
C SER A 391 -32.25 37.06 7.12
N SER A 392 -32.05 37.81 6.02
CA SER A 392 -33.06 38.69 5.43
C SER A 392 -34.03 37.90 4.56
N THR A 393 -35.29 38.34 4.50
CA THR A 393 -36.34 37.76 3.64
C THR A 393 -36.47 38.50 2.30
N ALA A 394 -35.48 39.32 1.91
CA ALA A 394 -35.54 40.17 0.72
C ALA A 394 -34.38 39.90 -0.25
N THR A 395 -34.74 39.61 -1.52
CA THR A 395 -33.89 39.40 -2.73
C THR A 395 -32.96 38.16 -2.73
N PRO A 396 -32.80 37.48 -3.89
CA PRO A 396 -32.37 36.07 -3.90
C PRO A 396 -30.91 35.90 -3.49
N ALA A 397 -30.63 34.79 -2.81
CA ALA A 397 -29.28 34.30 -2.55
C ALA A 397 -28.46 34.27 -3.85
N GLN A 398 -27.21 34.72 -3.80
CA GLN A 398 -26.32 34.72 -4.96
C GLN A 398 -26.19 33.26 -5.46
N PRO A 399 -26.50 32.97 -6.73
CA PRO A 399 -26.39 31.60 -7.28
C PRO A 399 -24.97 31.06 -7.10
N VAL A 400 -24.85 29.79 -6.73
CA VAL A 400 -23.55 29.11 -6.71
C VAL A 400 -23.01 29.07 -8.14
N GLU A 401 -21.82 29.64 -8.36
CA GLU A 401 -21.20 29.72 -9.68
C GLU A 401 -20.75 28.33 -10.13
N ASN A 402 -21.30 27.85 -11.24
CA ASN A 402 -20.82 26.62 -11.89
C ASN A 402 -19.62 26.97 -12.77
N PRO A 403 -18.48 26.27 -12.65
CA PRO A 403 -17.34 26.50 -13.53
C PRO A 403 -17.76 26.31 -14.99
N VAL A 404 -17.25 27.14 -15.89
CA VAL A 404 -17.55 27.05 -17.32
C VAL A 404 -16.48 26.21 -18.01
N TYR A 405 -16.90 25.15 -18.71
CA TYR A 405 -16.03 24.33 -19.52
C TYR A 405 -16.01 24.85 -20.97
N THR A 406 -14.84 25.26 -21.46
CA THR A 406 -14.67 25.91 -22.76
C THR A 406 -14.26 24.96 -23.90
N GLY A 407 -14.04 23.67 -23.60
CA GLY A 407 -13.59 22.68 -24.59
C GLY A 407 -14.69 22.17 -25.53
N ILE A 408 -15.96 22.42 -25.19
CA ILE A 408 -17.13 22.05 -26.00
C ILE A 408 -18.03 23.28 -26.15
N THR A 409 -18.71 23.39 -27.29
CA THR A 409 -19.86 24.28 -27.42
C THR A 409 -21.05 23.55 -28.04
N LEU A 410 -22.27 23.92 -27.61
CA LEU A 410 -23.50 23.47 -28.25
C LEU A 410 -24.07 24.61 -29.09
N THR A 411 -24.29 24.35 -30.37
CA THR A 411 -24.86 25.31 -31.31
C THR A 411 -26.24 24.84 -31.74
N PRO A 412 -27.35 25.54 -31.40
CA PRO A 412 -28.67 25.22 -31.92
C PRO A 412 -28.68 25.18 -33.45
N ILE A 413 -29.35 24.17 -33.99
CA ILE A 413 -29.43 23.92 -35.44
C ILE A 413 -30.85 24.05 -35.94
N GLU A 414 -31.00 24.20 -37.26
CA GLU A 414 -32.29 24.23 -37.91
C GLU A 414 -33.03 22.90 -37.73
N VAL A 415 -34.31 23.00 -37.36
CA VAL A 415 -35.17 21.88 -37.00
C VAL A 415 -35.56 21.10 -38.26
N LYS A 416 -34.88 19.99 -38.49
CA LYS A 416 -35.16 19.05 -39.60
C LYS A 416 -35.39 17.65 -39.05
N ALA A 417 -36.48 17.02 -39.50
CA ALA A 417 -36.79 15.63 -39.20
C ALA A 417 -35.84 14.68 -39.94
N GLU A 418 -35.23 13.77 -39.21
CA GLU A 418 -34.29 12.78 -39.71
C GLU A 418 -34.70 11.37 -39.24
N PRO A 419 -34.43 10.32 -40.04
CA PRO A 419 -34.61 8.95 -39.58
C PRO A 419 -33.81 8.69 -38.30
N PHE A 420 -34.43 8.06 -37.32
CA PHE A 420 -33.79 7.69 -36.06
C PHE A 420 -33.70 6.16 -35.95
N PRO A 421 -32.59 5.59 -35.43
CA PRO A 421 -32.38 4.14 -35.44
C PRO A 421 -33.51 3.42 -34.67
N ILE A 422 -34.20 2.48 -35.33
CA ILE A 422 -35.25 1.65 -34.72
C ILE A 422 -34.60 0.38 -34.16
N ALA A 423 -33.79 0.52 -33.12
CA ALA A 423 -33.37 -0.65 -32.36
C ALA A 423 -34.51 -1.05 -31.39
N LYS A 424 -34.86 -2.34 -31.33
CA LYS A 424 -35.81 -2.91 -30.34
C LYS A 424 -35.40 -2.66 -28.87
N GLN A 425 -34.21 -2.11 -28.64
CA GLN A 425 -33.55 -1.99 -27.34
C GLN A 425 -32.79 -0.66 -27.21
N LEU A 426 -33.38 0.43 -27.71
CA LEU A 426 -32.86 1.78 -27.51
C LEU A 426 -32.89 2.15 -26.01
N SER A 427 -31.72 2.23 -25.37
CA SER A 427 -31.57 2.59 -23.96
C SER A 427 -30.99 4.00 -23.84
N ILE A 428 -31.87 4.99 -23.67
CA ILE A 428 -31.46 6.35 -23.35
C ILE A 428 -31.14 6.42 -21.86
N ARG A 429 -29.98 7.00 -21.52
CA ARG A 429 -29.59 7.28 -20.14
C ARG A 429 -30.20 8.61 -19.68
N ASP A 430 -31.51 8.62 -19.47
CA ASP A 430 -32.26 9.76 -18.98
C ASP A 430 -32.98 9.46 -17.65
N GLY A 431 -33.52 10.50 -17.03
CA GLY A 431 -34.31 10.38 -15.82
C GLY A 431 -35.01 11.67 -15.44
N ILE A 432 -36.07 11.53 -14.66
CA ILE A 432 -36.75 12.65 -13.98
C ILE A 432 -36.32 12.65 -12.52
N TYR A 433 -35.65 13.73 -12.11
CA TYR A 433 -35.11 13.93 -10.77
C TYR A 433 -36.05 14.83 -9.97
N VAL A 434 -36.50 14.33 -8.82
CA VAL A 434 -37.54 14.95 -7.99
C VAL A 434 -36.90 15.40 -6.69
N TYR A 435 -37.01 16.69 -6.39
CA TYR A 435 -36.54 17.25 -5.13
C TYR A 435 -37.42 16.81 -3.94
N PRO A 436 -36.89 16.80 -2.71
CA PRO A 436 -37.70 16.67 -1.51
C PRO A 436 -38.89 17.64 -1.49
N ALA A 437 -40.04 17.19 -0.97
CA ALA A 437 -41.31 17.93 -1.05
C ALA A 437 -41.24 19.33 -0.40
N ASP A 438 -40.41 19.48 0.63
CA ASP A 438 -40.17 20.70 1.39
C ASP A 438 -39.27 21.72 0.66
N SER A 439 -38.62 21.32 -0.44
CA SER A 439 -37.75 22.22 -1.23
C SER A 439 -38.50 23.27 -2.05
N GLY A 440 -39.75 22.98 -2.45
CA GLY A 440 -40.52 23.82 -3.39
C GLY A 440 -39.99 23.87 -4.83
N LEU A 441 -38.99 23.04 -5.18
CA LEU A 441 -38.35 23.03 -6.50
C LEU A 441 -39.04 22.05 -7.46
N PRO A 442 -39.21 22.41 -8.76
CA PRO A 442 -39.84 21.55 -9.74
C PRO A 442 -38.92 20.38 -10.15
N PRO A 443 -39.48 19.26 -10.63
CA PRO A 443 -38.69 18.14 -11.12
C PRO A 443 -37.93 18.50 -12.40
N ILE A 444 -36.75 17.88 -12.57
CA ILE A 444 -35.83 18.10 -13.69
C ILE A 444 -35.80 16.84 -14.54
N TYR A 445 -35.86 17.00 -15.87
CA TYR A 445 -35.48 15.93 -16.78
C TYR A 445 -34.01 16.12 -17.13
N ALA A 446 -33.23 15.05 -17.11
CA ALA A 446 -31.87 15.11 -17.62
C ALA A 446 -31.48 13.86 -18.38
N VAL A 447 -30.59 14.02 -19.36
CA VAL A 447 -30.09 12.93 -20.21
C VAL A 447 -28.58 13.03 -20.37
N PHE A 448 -27.89 11.90 -20.27
CA PHE A 448 -26.47 11.79 -20.60
C PHE A 448 -26.30 11.53 -22.10
N SER A 449 -25.30 12.16 -22.72
CA SER A 449 -24.89 11.80 -24.07
C SER A 449 -24.35 10.37 -24.08
N SER A 450 -24.67 9.63 -25.14
CA SER A 450 -23.98 8.40 -25.48
C SER A 450 -22.51 8.72 -25.76
N PRO A 451 -21.56 7.92 -25.24
CA PRO A 451 -20.14 8.14 -25.46
C PRO A 451 -19.70 7.83 -26.89
N TYR A 452 -20.55 7.25 -27.73
CA TYR A 452 -20.24 6.96 -29.13
C TYR A 452 -21.34 7.51 -30.04
N GLU A 453 -20.95 8.10 -31.17
CA GLU A 453 -21.89 8.60 -32.17
C GLU A 453 -22.87 7.50 -32.62
N GLY A 454 -24.17 7.80 -32.59
CA GLY A 454 -25.21 6.86 -32.99
C GLY A 454 -25.35 5.58 -32.13
N ALA A 455 -24.67 5.46 -30.99
CA ALA A 455 -24.83 4.31 -30.10
C ALA A 455 -26.11 4.42 -29.28
N THR A 456 -26.98 3.44 -29.49
CA THR A 456 -28.37 3.46 -29.02
C THR A 456 -28.67 2.40 -27.96
N THR A 457 -27.83 1.38 -27.83
CA THR A 457 -28.11 0.19 -27.00
C THR A 457 -27.00 -0.02 -25.98
N LYS A 458 -27.35 -0.20 -24.70
CA LYS A 458 -26.42 -0.63 -23.65
C LYS A 458 -26.34 -2.15 -23.66
N GLY A 459 -25.12 -2.68 -23.79
CA GLY A 459 -24.85 -4.11 -23.63
C GLY A 459 -25.24 -4.59 -22.22
N GLU A 460 -25.87 -5.75 -22.14
CA GLU A 460 -26.34 -6.34 -20.88
C GLU A 460 -25.16 -6.79 -20.02
N HIS A 461 -24.15 -7.39 -20.64
CA HIS A 461 -23.00 -7.97 -19.95
C HIS A 461 -21.81 -7.03 -19.86
N SER A 462 -21.50 -6.33 -20.95
CA SER A 462 -20.40 -5.36 -21.04
C SER A 462 -20.73 -4.03 -20.36
N GLY A 463 -22.00 -3.64 -20.34
CA GLY A 463 -22.44 -2.32 -19.90
C GLY A 463 -22.07 -1.18 -20.86
N ARG A 464 -21.43 -1.47 -22.01
CA ARG A 464 -21.00 -0.48 -23.01
C ARG A 464 -22.15 -0.07 -23.90
N MET A 465 -22.15 1.20 -24.34
CA MET A 465 -23.09 1.68 -25.36
C MET A 465 -22.58 1.31 -26.75
N TYR A 466 -23.45 0.77 -27.61
CA TYR A 466 -23.12 0.45 -29.00
C TYR A 466 -24.31 0.65 -29.95
N ASN A 467 -24.03 0.62 -31.25
CA ASN A 467 -25.05 0.66 -32.30
C ASN A 467 -25.24 -0.75 -32.91
N PRO A 468 -26.39 -1.42 -32.66
CA PRO A 468 -26.66 -2.74 -33.24
C PRO A 468 -26.61 -2.78 -34.78
N ASP A 469 -26.98 -1.68 -35.45
CA ASP A 469 -26.98 -1.60 -36.91
C ASP A 469 -25.56 -1.50 -37.50
N LYS A 470 -24.57 -1.10 -36.68
CA LYS A 470 -23.14 -1.04 -37.03
C LYS A 470 -22.32 -2.16 -36.37
N ALA A 471 -22.95 -3.20 -35.82
CA ALA A 471 -22.27 -4.25 -35.07
C ALA A 471 -21.84 -5.49 -35.89
N GLY A 472 -22.12 -5.50 -37.20
CA GLY A 472 -21.80 -6.66 -38.06
C GLY A 472 -22.72 -7.86 -37.85
N GLY A 473 -23.98 -7.60 -37.47
CA GLY A 473 -25.00 -8.62 -37.23
C GLY A 473 -25.49 -8.66 -35.78
N PRO A 474 -26.55 -9.43 -35.48
CA PRO A 474 -27.10 -9.54 -34.12
C PRO A 474 -26.09 -10.15 -33.15
N THR A 475 -26.32 -9.93 -31.85
CA THR A 475 -25.61 -10.67 -30.79
C THR A 475 -26.14 -12.11 -30.71
N LEU A 476 -25.27 -13.04 -30.32
CA LEU A 476 -25.50 -14.48 -30.23
C LEU A 476 -25.22 -14.97 -28.81
N ASP A 477 -25.74 -16.12 -28.43
CA ASP A 477 -25.45 -16.75 -27.14
C ASP A 477 -24.29 -17.74 -27.30
N LEU A 478 -23.05 -17.24 -27.26
CA LEU A 478 -21.84 -18.04 -27.50
C LEU A 478 -21.14 -18.44 -26.19
N ASP A 479 -20.38 -19.53 -26.25
CA ASP A 479 -19.60 -20.08 -25.15
C ASP A 479 -18.12 -20.15 -25.52
N TRP A 480 -17.30 -19.34 -24.83
CA TRP A 480 -15.85 -19.31 -25.01
C TRP A 480 -15.14 -20.45 -24.25
N THR A 481 -15.79 -21.08 -23.27
CA THR A 481 -15.13 -22.03 -22.34
C THR A 481 -14.68 -23.31 -23.02
N THR A 482 -15.31 -23.66 -24.15
CA THR A 482 -15.02 -24.86 -24.95
C THR A 482 -14.00 -24.62 -26.05
N ALA A 483 -13.43 -23.41 -26.17
CA ALA A 483 -12.51 -23.07 -27.23
C ALA A 483 -11.23 -23.93 -27.19
N THR A 484 -10.78 -24.33 -28.39
CA THR A 484 -9.51 -25.03 -28.61
C THR A 484 -8.70 -24.23 -29.62
N VAL A 485 -7.44 -23.96 -29.28
CA VAL A 485 -6.54 -23.18 -30.14
C VAL A 485 -6.09 -24.03 -31.34
N THR A 486 -6.26 -23.48 -32.53
CA THR A 486 -5.80 -24.05 -33.81
C THR A 486 -4.86 -23.09 -34.52
N GLN A 487 -4.03 -23.61 -35.43
CA GLN A 487 -3.16 -22.76 -36.25
C GLN A 487 -3.97 -21.72 -37.05
N GLU A 488 -5.06 -22.16 -37.70
CA GLU A 488 -5.93 -21.28 -38.48
C GLU A 488 -6.50 -20.14 -37.63
N GLY A 489 -6.95 -20.43 -36.40
CA GLY A 489 -7.44 -19.36 -35.54
C GLY A 489 -6.34 -18.45 -35.02
N ILE A 490 -5.11 -18.95 -34.75
CA ILE A 490 -3.97 -18.06 -34.43
C ILE A 490 -3.71 -17.10 -35.60
N ASP A 491 -3.77 -17.60 -36.83
CA ASP A 491 -3.58 -16.77 -38.02
C ASP A 491 -4.68 -15.71 -38.16
N LEU A 492 -5.93 -16.03 -37.80
CA LEU A 492 -7.04 -15.07 -37.74
C LEU A 492 -6.86 -14.03 -36.63
N VAL A 493 -6.41 -14.44 -35.44
CA VAL A 493 -6.10 -13.51 -34.34
C VAL A 493 -5.01 -12.53 -34.78
N LYS A 494 -3.90 -13.03 -35.35
CA LYS A 494 -2.82 -12.19 -35.90
C LYS A 494 -3.33 -11.21 -36.95
N LEU A 495 -4.20 -11.67 -37.84
CA LEU A 495 -4.78 -10.84 -38.88
C LEU A 495 -5.62 -9.71 -38.29
N HIS A 496 -6.45 -10.01 -37.30
CA HIS A 496 -7.29 -9.01 -36.63
C HIS A 496 -6.46 -8.01 -35.82
N THR A 497 -5.54 -8.48 -34.97
CA THR A 497 -4.72 -7.62 -34.13
C THR A 497 -3.77 -6.74 -34.95
N SER A 498 -3.30 -7.20 -36.12
CA SER A 498 -2.44 -6.41 -37.02
C SER A 498 -3.10 -5.17 -37.64
N ARG A 499 -4.44 -5.04 -37.51
CA ARG A 499 -5.21 -3.88 -37.95
C ARG A 499 -4.93 -2.62 -37.12
N PHE A 500 -4.51 -2.81 -35.87
CA PHE A 500 -4.32 -1.74 -34.89
C PHE A 500 -2.83 -1.38 -34.73
N ASP A 501 -2.56 -0.32 -33.99
CA ASP A 501 -1.19 0.06 -33.66
C ASP A 501 -0.51 -1.07 -32.86
N PRO A 502 0.83 -1.26 -33.00
CA PRO A 502 1.54 -2.34 -32.34
C PRO A 502 1.31 -2.36 -30.82
N SER A 503 1.03 -3.53 -30.26
CA SER A 503 0.82 -3.73 -28.82
C SER A 503 1.69 -4.87 -28.29
N ASP A 504 2.50 -4.58 -27.28
CA ASP A 504 3.35 -5.55 -26.59
C ASP A 504 2.52 -6.62 -25.87
N ALA A 505 1.36 -6.24 -25.32
CA ALA A 505 0.40 -7.17 -24.72
C ALA A 505 -0.10 -8.20 -25.74
N ASN A 506 -0.47 -7.74 -26.95
CA ASN A 506 -0.87 -8.62 -28.05
C ASN A 506 0.25 -9.57 -28.47
N ILE A 507 1.51 -9.11 -28.50
CA ILE A 507 2.67 -9.97 -28.82
C ILE A 507 2.79 -11.11 -27.81
N ILE A 508 2.65 -10.83 -26.51
CA ILE A 508 2.71 -11.85 -25.46
C ILE A 508 1.56 -12.84 -25.59
N MET A 509 0.34 -12.37 -25.81
CA MET A 509 -0.81 -13.26 -25.98
C MET A 509 -0.67 -14.15 -27.22
N LEU A 510 -0.16 -13.63 -28.34
CA LEU A 510 0.09 -14.41 -29.55
C LEU A 510 1.17 -15.50 -29.35
N ASP A 511 2.30 -15.17 -28.73
CA ASP A 511 3.34 -16.16 -28.37
C ASP A 511 2.79 -17.25 -27.44
N ARG A 512 1.93 -16.84 -26.50
CA ARG A 512 1.26 -17.75 -25.58
C ARG A 512 0.32 -18.72 -26.31
N LEU A 513 -0.46 -18.25 -27.29
CA LEU A 513 -1.29 -19.13 -28.13
C LEU A 513 -0.46 -20.15 -28.92
N GLU A 514 0.71 -19.77 -29.43
CA GLU A 514 1.63 -20.70 -30.13
C GLU A 514 2.23 -21.76 -29.19
N LYS A 515 2.58 -21.35 -27.95
CA LYS A 515 3.04 -22.29 -26.91
C LYS A 515 1.95 -23.25 -26.48
N ILE A 516 0.69 -22.80 -26.44
CA ILE A 516 -0.47 -23.67 -26.17
C ILE A 516 -0.66 -24.67 -27.31
N LEU A 517 -0.62 -24.21 -28.56
CA LEU A 517 -0.77 -25.06 -29.75
C LEU A 517 0.31 -26.14 -29.82
N SER A 518 1.55 -25.80 -29.45
CA SER A 518 2.68 -26.75 -29.41
C SER A 518 2.73 -27.61 -28.14
N GLY A 519 1.78 -27.45 -27.21
CA GLY A 519 1.68 -28.24 -25.97
C GLY A 519 2.74 -27.90 -24.92
N GLN A 520 3.43 -26.77 -25.03
CA GLN A 520 4.45 -26.33 -24.07
C GLN A 520 3.83 -25.81 -22.78
N ILE A 521 2.64 -25.22 -22.86
CA ILE A 521 1.89 -24.71 -21.72
C ILE A 521 0.41 -25.10 -21.83
N SER A 522 -0.28 -25.16 -20.69
CA SER A 522 -1.72 -25.40 -20.67
C SER A 522 -2.51 -24.14 -20.97
N ILE A 523 -3.60 -24.29 -21.73
CA ILE A 523 -4.57 -23.23 -21.97
C ILE A 523 -5.29 -22.84 -20.68
N THR A 524 -5.54 -21.54 -20.51
CA THR A 524 -6.30 -20.94 -19.41
C THR A 524 -7.54 -20.23 -19.96
N ASP A 525 -8.42 -19.79 -19.06
CA ASP A 525 -9.62 -19.06 -19.44
C ASP A 525 -9.33 -17.69 -20.05
N ILE A 526 -8.18 -17.08 -19.74
CA ILE A 526 -7.77 -15.80 -20.34
C ILE A 526 -7.49 -16.00 -21.83
N ASP A 527 -6.74 -17.06 -22.20
CA ASP A 527 -6.43 -17.32 -23.61
C ASP A 527 -7.67 -17.63 -24.42
N LYS A 528 -8.59 -18.41 -23.83
CA LYS A 528 -9.84 -18.78 -24.51
C LYS A 528 -10.65 -17.53 -24.81
N ARG A 529 -10.82 -16.65 -23.82
CA ARG A 529 -11.52 -15.37 -24.00
C ARG A 529 -10.87 -14.53 -25.08
N PHE A 530 -9.56 -14.26 -24.96
CA PHE A 530 -8.79 -13.52 -25.97
C PHE A 530 -8.95 -14.13 -27.37
N TYR A 531 -8.61 -15.41 -27.53
CA TYR A 531 -8.68 -16.12 -28.80
C TYR A 531 -10.07 -16.06 -29.45
N THR A 532 -11.12 -16.33 -28.68
CA THR A 532 -12.50 -16.32 -29.20
C THR A 532 -13.03 -14.92 -29.49
N HIS A 533 -12.62 -13.93 -28.70
CA HIS A 533 -13.01 -12.53 -28.87
C HIS A 533 -12.42 -11.97 -30.15
N GLU A 534 -11.10 -12.06 -30.33
CA GLU A 534 -10.42 -11.50 -31.50
C GLU A 534 -10.95 -12.10 -32.82
N ILE A 535 -11.21 -13.42 -32.86
CA ILE A 535 -11.77 -14.08 -34.05
C ILE A 535 -13.19 -13.59 -34.32
N ARG A 536 -14.03 -13.51 -33.29
CA ARG A 536 -15.44 -13.12 -33.46
C ARG A 536 -15.58 -11.66 -33.85
N GLU A 537 -14.72 -10.78 -33.33
CA GLU A 537 -14.70 -9.38 -33.72
C GLU A 537 -14.31 -9.21 -35.20
N LEU A 538 -13.31 -9.98 -35.67
CA LEU A 538 -12.94 -10.03 -37.09
C LEU A 538 -14.09 -10.44 -38.01
N GLU A 539 -14.88 -11.45 -37.61
CA GLU A 539 -16.06 -11.86 -38.37
C GLU A 539 -17.09 -10.73 -38.51
N ARG A 540 -17.28 -9.94 -37.45
CA ARG A 540 -18.18 -8.77 -37.46
C ARG A 540 -17.66 -7.69 -38.40
N TYR A 541 -16.35 -7.40 -38.41
CA TYR A 541 -15.76 -6.48 -39.39
C TYR A 541 -15.99 -6.94 -40.83
N ARG A 542 -15.81 -8.24 -41.11
CA ARG A 542 -16.07 -8.81 -42.43
C ARG A 542 -17.55 -8.69 -42.83
N ALA A 543 -18.46 -8.91 -41.88
CA ALA A 543 -19.90 -8.74 -42.12
C ALA A 543 -20.28 -7.27 -42.44
N LEU A 544 -19.52 -6.31 -41.94
CA LEU A 544 -19.65 -4.87 -42.26
C LEU A 544 -18.94 -4.48 -43.56
N GLY A 545 -18.27 -5.42 -44.23
CA GLY A 545 -17.51 -5.16 -45.46
C GLY A 545 -16.19 -4.43 -45.23
N VAL A 546 -15.68 -4.39 -43.99
CA VAL A 546 -14.36 -3.82 -43.71
C VAL A 546 -13.29 -4.81 -44.14
N ALA A 547 -12.37 -4.37 -45.00
CA ALA A 547 -11.29 -5.21 -45.50
C ALA A 547 -10.39 -5.73 -44.36
N ASP A 548 -9.87 -6.96 -44.53
CA ASP A 548 -8.90 -7.54 -43.62
C ASP A 548 -7.63 -6.67 -43.58
N GLY A 549 -7.13 -6.39 -42.37
CA GLY A 549 -5.98 -5.51 -42.12
C GLY A 549 -6.24 -4.00 -42.28
N GLY A 550 -7.42 -3.57 -42.73
CA GLY A 550 -7.76 -2.14 -42.82
C GLY A 550 -8.34 -1.58 -41.52
N LYS A 551 -7.76 -0.52 -40.94
CA LYS A 551 -8.37 0.17 -39.79
C LYS A 551 -9.77 0.70 -40.18
N PRO A 552 -10.80 0.57 -39.33
CA PRO A 552 -12.10 1.17 -39.61
C PRO A 552 -11.95 2.68 -39.76
N ASN A 553 -12.63 3.29 -40.72
CA ASN A 553 -12.61 4.74 -40.93
C ASN A 553 -13.47 5.51 -39.89
N ASP A 554 -14.09 4.80 -38.97
CA ASP A 554 -15.15 5.28 -38.09
C ASP A 554 -15.07 4.51 -36.76
N ASP A 555 -14.74 5.21 -35.67
CA ASP A 555 -14.60 4.64 -34.31
C ASP A 555 -15.93 4.04 -33.81
N THR A 556 -17.08 4.44 -34.38
CA THR A 556 -18.38 3.83 -34.06
C THR A 556 -18.48 2.39 -34.56
N ILE A 557 -17.81 2.04 -35.67
CA ILE A 557 -17.76 0.68 -36.19
C ILE A 557 -16.94 -0.19 -35.25
N TRP A 558 -15.77 0.29 -34.82
CA TRP A 558 -14.93 -0.43 -33.87
C TRP A 558 -15.69 -0.70 -32.57
N ASN A 559 -16.22 0.36 -31.94
CA ASN A 559 -16.92 0.22 -30.67
C ASN A 559 -18.14 -0.72 -30.80
N SER A 560 -18.86 -0.67 -31.92
CA SER A 560 -20.06 -1.49 -32.09
C SER A 560 -19.76 -2.96 -32.37
N ALA A 561 -18.76 -3.26 -33.18
CA ALA A 561 -18.30 -4.63 -33.41
C ALA A 561 -17.70 -5.24 -32.13
N HIS A 562 -16.87 -4.47 -31.43
CA HIS A 562 -16.23 -4.89 -30.20
C HIS A 562 -17.25 -5.17 -29.08
N THR A 563 -18.13 -4.20 -28.80
CA THR A 563 -19.16 -4.35 -27.75
C THR A 563 -20.07 -5.54 -28.04
N ALA A 564 -20.52 -5.73 -29.29
CA ALA A 564 -21.36 -6.87 -29.64
C ALA A 564 -20.62 -8.21 -29.50
N THR A 565 -19.30 -8.23 -29.64
CA THR A 565 -18.47 -9.43 -29.38
C THR A 565 -18.39 -9.75 -27.88
N LEU A 566 -18.26 -8.73 -27.03
CA LEU A 566 -18.33 -8.90 -25.57
C LEU A 566 -19.70 -9.49 -25.16
N GLU A 567 -20.78 -8.97 -25.74
CA GLU A 567 -22.13 -9.49 -25.50
C GLU A 567 -22.29 -10.94 -25.96
N ASP A 568 -21.69 -11.32 -27.10
CA ASP A 568 -21.76 -12.69 -27.61
C ASP A 568 -21.29 -13.71 -26.56
N TYR A 569 -20.25 -13.36 -25.81
CA TYR A 569 -19.58 -14.21 -24.83
C TYR A 569 -19.95 -13.88 -23.37
N LYS A 570 -20.87 -12.94 -23.15
CA LYS A 570 -21.31 -12.46 -21.83
C LYS A 570 -20.16 -11.93 -20.97
N LEU A 571 -19.24 -11.21 -21.62
CA LEU A 571 -18.02 -10.69 -21.01
C LEU A 571 -18.16 -9.21 -20.67
N LYS A 572 -17.43 -8.79 -19.64
CA LYS A 572 -17.19 -7.37 -19.34
C LYS A 572 -16.01 -6.86 -20.15
N ASP A 573 -15.91 -5.55 -20.30
CA ASP A 573 -14.77 -4.88 -20.92
C ASP A 573 -13.61 -4.69 -19.93
N GLY A 574 -13.15 -5.80 -19.34
CA GLY A 574 -12.05 -5.79 -18.38
C GLY A 574 -10.75 -6.25 -19.05
N PHE A 575 -9.71 -5.40 -19.04
CA PHE A 575 -8.42 -5.74 -19.64
C PHE A 575 -7.83 -7.05 -19.08
N ASN A 576 -7.96 -7.26 -17.76
CA ASN A 576 -7.56 -8.49 -17.06
C ASN A 576 -8.38 -9.75 -17.40
N LEU A 577 -9.47 -9.63 -18.16
CA LEU A 577 -10.22 -10.79 -18.65
C LEU A 577 -9.62 -11.36 -19.94
N PHE A 578 -8.89 -10.53 -20.69
CA PHE A 578 -8.33 -10.87 -22.00
C PHE A 578 -6.79 -10.97 -21.98
N TYR A 579 -6.12 -10.30 -21.05
CA TYR A 579 -4.65 -10.29 -20.97
C TYR A 579 -4.15 -10.92 -19.67
N THR A 580 -3.07 -11.71 -19.76
CA THR A 580 -2.41 -12.29 -18.58
C THR A 580 -1.63 -11.21 -17.82
N PRO A 581 -1.28 -11.41 -16.54
CA PRO A 581 -0.48 -10.44 -15.79
C PRO A 581 0.80 -10.00 -16.51
N GLU A 582 1.48 -10.93 -17.19
CA GLU A 582 2.69 -10.62 -17.98
C GLU A 582 2.39 -9.74 -19.19
N ALA A 583 1.24 -9.93 -19.84
CA ALA A 583 0.79 -9.10 -20.95
C ALA A 583 0.39 -7.70 -20.49
N ILE A 584 -0.24 -7.59 -19.31
CA ILE A 584 -0.59 -6.31 -18.68
C ILE A 584 0.69 -5.52 -18.31
N GLU A 585 1.66 -6.17 -17.68
CA GLU A 585 2.95 -5.54 -17.34
C GLU A 585 3.68 -5.01 -18.59
N ALA A 586 3.58 -5.73 -19.71
CA ALA A 586 4.17 -5.28 -20.97
C ALA A 586 3.40 -4.10 -21.59
N ASP A 587 2.08 -4.06 -21.45
CA ASP A 587 1.24 -2.92 -21.85
C ASP A 587 1.63 -1.65 -21.06
N ASP A 588 1.66 -1.76 -19.72
CA ASP A 588 2.06 -0.67 -18.83
C ASP A 588 3.46 -0.14 -19.19
N ALA A 589 4.40 -1.05 -19.44
CA ALA A 589 5.75 -0.70 -19.85
C ALA A 589 5.82 -0.08 -21.26
N GLN A 590 4.88 -0.38 -22.16
CA GLN A 590 4.79 0.26 -23.47
C GLN A 590 4.26 1.69 -23.34
N VAL A 591 3.17 1.89 -22.59
CA VAL A 591 2.59 3.21 -22.31
C VAL A 591 3.64 4.15 -21.70
N GLU A 592 4.39 3.69 -20.69
CA GLU A 592 5.46 4.49 -20.08
C GLU A 592 6.59 4.92 -21.05
N ARG A 593 6.81 4.16 -22.13
CA ARG A 593 7.81 4.51 -23.15
C ARG A 593 7.28 5.51 -24.17
N GLU A 594 5.98 5.46 -24.46
CA GLU A 594 5.34 6.30 -25.47
C GLU A 594 4.89 7.66 -24.91
N GLU A 595 4.67 7.77 -23.59
CA GLU A 595 4.36 9.02 -22.90
C GLU A 595 5.59 9.93 -22.60
N LYS A 596 6.80 9.48 -22.92
CA LYS A 596 8.06 10.25 -22.80
C LYS A 596 8.49 10.89 -24.10
#